data_AF-A0A0C2DEY1-F1
#
_entry.id   AF-A0A0C2DEY1-F1
#
_cell.length_a   1.000
_cell.length_b   1.000
_cell.length_c   1.000
_cell.angle_alpha   90.00
_cell.angle_beta   90.00
_cell.angle_gamma   90.00
#
_symmetry.space_group_name_H-M   'P 1'
#
loop_
_entity.id
_entity.type
_entity.pdbx_description
1 polymer ?
#
loop_
_entity_poly.entity_id
_entity_poly.type
_entity_poly.pdbx_seq_one_letter_code
_entity_poly.pdbx_strand_id
1 'polypeptide(L)'
;MTAKVLQMAWANTQNIGCAVVKCGETFNIVCRYLPSGGHYYATVYEPALPCTKCPWGLKCDYKTGLCEEPDYDDATENCFSFWMVLLLVLSAYLFN
;
A
#
# COMPACT_ATOMS: atom_id res chain seq x y z
N MET A 1 11.40 -25.70 -3.78
CA MET A 1 10.88 -24.31 -3.70
C MET A 1 11.74 -23.52 -2.72
N THR A 2 12.23 -22.35 -3.12
CA THR A 2 13.10 -21.51 -2.30
C THR A 2 12.26 -20.64 -1.33
N ALA A 3 12.57 -20.68 -0.04
CA ALA A 3 11.77 -20.02 1.01
C ALA A 3 11.61 -18.49 0.81
N LYS A 4 12.59 -17.83 0.16
CA LYS A 4 12.58 -16.39 -0.12
C LYS A 4 11.42 -15.98 -1.04
N VAL A 5 11.16 -16.76 -2.09
CA VAL A 5 10.08 -16.46 -3.05
C VAL A 5 8.71 -16.67 -2.42
N LEU A 6 8.60 -17.67 -1.53
CA LEU A 6 7.36 -17.93 -0.79
C LEU A 6 7.02 -16.78 0.16
N GLN A 7 8.03 -16.13 0.76
CA GLN A 7 7.81 -14.96 1.62
C GLN A 7 7.28 -13.76 0.83
N MET A 8 7.82 -13.53 -0.38
CA MET A 8 7.41 -12.41 -1.22
C MET A 8 5.97 -12.55 -1.74
N ALA A 9 5.54 -13.77 -2.05
CA ALA A 9 4.21 -14.05 -2.58
C ALA A 9 3.14 -14.26 -1.49
N TRP A 10 3.49 -14.11 -0.21
CA TRP A 10 2.63 -14.44 0.90
C TRP A 10 1.46 -13.45 1.02
N ALA A 11 0.23 -13.89 0.75
CA ALA A 11 -0.95 -13.03 0.64
C ALA A 11 -1.30 -12.26 1.92
N ASN A 12 -0.94 -12.79 3.09
CA ASN A 12 -1.18 -12.12 4.36
C ASN A 12 -0.14 -11.02 4.67
N THR A 13 1.00 -11.01 3.97
CA THR A 13 2.03 -9.99 4.17
C THR A 13 1.56 -8.68 3.55
N GLN A 14 1.43 -7.64 4.36
CA GLN A 14 0.95 -6.32 3.92
C GLN A 14 2.06 -5.28 3.90
N ASN A 15 3.08 -5.47 4.75
CA ASN A 15 4.14 -4.50 4.96
C ASN A 15 5.50 -5.10 4.64
N ILE A 16 6.31 -4.36 3.92
CA ILE A 16 7.70 -4.70 3.61
C ILE A 16 8.61 -3.54 3.98
N GLY A 17 9.70 -3.85 4.70
CA GLY A 17 10.77 -2.90 5.00
C GLY A 17 12.11 -3.49 4.60
N CYS A 18 12.86 -2.79 3.75
CA CYS A 18 14.17 -3.26 3.28
C CYS A 18 15.27 -2.27 3.66
N ALA A 19 16.46 -2.81 3.94
CA ALA A 19 17.67 -2.04 4.19
C ALA A 19 18.82 -2.60 3.37
N VAL A 20 19.68 -1.70 2.88
CA VAL A 20 20.89 -2.03 2.13
C VAL A 20 22.08 -1.48 2.90
N VAL A 21 23.05 -2.35 3.20
CA VAL A 21 24.26 -1.98 3.92
C VAL A 21 25.48 -2.50 3.17
N LYS A 22 26.49 -1.64 2.98
CA LYS A 22 27.77 -2.04 2.41
C LYS A 22 28.69 -2.56 3.53
N CYS A 23 29.11 -3.81 3.43
CA CYS A 23 30.08 -4.44 4.34
C CYS A 23 31.34 -4.77 3.54
N GLY A 24 32.38 -3.96 3.70
CA GLY A 24 33.62 -4.06 2.89
C GLY A 24 33.32 -3.83 1.40
N GLU A 25 33.61 -4.83 0.57
CA GLU A 25 33.33 -4.80 -0.88
C GLU A 25 31.95 -5.35 -1.25
N THR A 26 31.20 -5.87 -0.28
CA THR A 26 29.90 -6.52 -0.53
C THR A 26 28.72 -5.66 -0.10
N PHE A 27 27.59 -5.81 -0.77
CA PHE A 27 26.32 -5.22 -0.36
C PHE A 27 25.41 -6.30 0.25
N ASN A 28 24.92 -6.04 1.45
CA ASN A 28 23.94 -6.86 2.13
C ASN A 28 22.57 -6.20 2.02
N ILE A 29 21.61 -6.92 1.47
CA ILE A 29 20.23 -6.48 1.33
C ILE A 29 19.38 -7.35 2.25
N VAL A 30 18.67 -6.71 3.19
CA VAL A 30 17.81 -7.39 4.16
C VAL A 30 16.42 -6.80 4.05
N CYS A 31 15.43 -7.64 3.77
CA CYS A 31 14.02 -7.27 3.80
C CYS A 31 13.30 -8.01 4.93
N ARG A 32 12.43 -7.29 5.64
CA ARG A 32 11.49 -7.81 6.63
C ARG A 32 10.08 -7.66 6.09
N TYR A 33 9.25 -8.65 6.39
CA TYR A 33 7.88 -8.78 5.90
C TYR A 33 6.96 -8.92 7.11
N LEU A 34 5.91 -8.11 7.18
CA LEU A 34 4.93 -8.09 8.26
C LEU A 34 3.49 -8.23 7.71
N PRO A 35 2.64 -9.08 8.31
CA PRO A 35 3.02 -10.20 9.19
C PRO A 35 4.00 -11.17 8.49
N SER A 36 4.81 -11.89 9.26
CA SER A 36 5.75 -12.84 8.67
C SER A 36 4.98 -13.98 8.01
N GLY A 37 5.30 -14.26 6.74
CA GLY A 37 4.97 -15.54 6.11
C GLY A 37 5.92 -16.66 6.53
N GLY A 38 5.92 -17.73 5.72
CA GLY A 38 6.87 -18.83 5.85
C GLY A 38 6.53 -19.85 6.95
N HIS A 39 5.29 -19.86 7.44
CA HIS A 39 4.84 -20.86 8.40
C HIS A 39 4.74 -22.24 7.74
N TYR A 40 5.34 -23.25 8.37
CA TYR A 40 5.22 -24.65 7.94
C TYR A 40 3.73 -25.05 7.86
N TYR A 41 3.35 -25.72 6.77
CA TYR A 41 1.98 -26.16 6.46
C TYR A 41 0.93 -25.08 6.14
N ALA A 42 1.30 -23.79 6.09
CA ALA A 42 0.39 -22.75 5.63
C ALA A 42 0.47 -22.51 4.12
N THR A 43 -0.66 -22.17 3.50
CA THR A 43 -0.74 -21.82 2.07
C THR A 43 -0.26 -20.39 1.85
N VAL A 44 0.51 -20.18 0.79
CA VAL A 44 1.10 -18.87 0.43
C VAL A 44 0.00 -17.87 0.05
N TYR A 45 -0.99 -18.33 -0.71
CA TYR A 45 -2.19 -17.59 -1.09
C TYR A 45 -3.32 -18.59 -1.32
N GLU A 46 -4.56 -18.15 -1.20
CA GLU A 46 -5.73 -18.96 -1.59
C GLU A 46 -6.02 -18.75 -3.08
N PRO A 47 -6.13 -19.83 -3.88
CA PRO A 47 -6.47 -19.70 -5.29
C PRO A 47 -7.93 -19.24 -5.43
N ALA A 48 -8.12 -18.04 -5.94
CA ALA A 48 -9.42 -17.45 -6.25
C ALA A 48 -9.27 -16.40 -7.36
N LEU A 49 -10.40 -15.86 -7.83
CA LEU A 49 -10.36 -14.67 -8.69
C LEU A 49 -9.79 -13.49 -7.87
N PRO A 50 -8.96 -12.62 -8.49
CA PRO A 50 -8.42 -11.44 -7.82
C PRO A 50 -9.52 -10.65 -7.12
N CYS A 51 -9.21 -10.14 -5.93
CA CYS A 51 -10.10 -9.30 -5.11
C CYS A 51 -11.39 -9.94 -4.57
N THR A 52 -11.69 -11.21 -4.87
CA THR A 52 -12.88 -11.87 -4.30
C THR A 52 -12.78 -12.17 -2.81
N LYS A 53 -11.56 -12.11 -2.25
CA LYS A 53 -11.27 -12.40 -0.84
C LYS A 53 -10.46 -11.30 -0.15
N CYS A 54 -10.65 -10.03 -0.53
CA CYS A 54 -10.00 -8.95 0.20
C CYS A 54 -10.52 -8.87 1.65
N PRO A 55 -9.62 -8.74 2.65
CA PRO A 55 -9.98 -8.47 4.03
C PRO A 55 -10.83 -7.21 4.17
N TRP A 56 -11.63 -7.15 5.23
CA TRP A 56 -12.44 -5.98 5.52
C TRP A 56 -11.55 -4.76 5.82
N GLY A 57 -11.94 -3.60 5.28
CA GLY A 57 -11.17 -2.36 5.41
C GLY A 57 -10.11 -2.15 4.34
N LEU A 58 -9.83 -3.13 3.47
CA LEU A 58 -8.96 -2.98 2.31
C LEU A 58 -9.77 -2.76 1.03
N LYS A 59 -9.26 -1.91 0.14
CA LYS A 59 -9.80 -1.68 -1.19
C LYS A 59 -9.11 -2.61 -2.19
N CYS A 60 -9.84 -3.06 -3.20
CA CYS A 60 -9.23 -3.76 -4.34
C CYS A 60 -8.72 -2.74 -5.36
N ASP A 61 -7.44 -2.84 -5.71
CA ASP A 61 -6.93 -2.27 -6.94
C ASP A 61 -7.16 -3.26 -8.10
N TYR A 62 -8.17 -2.99 -8.93
CA TYR A 62 -8.50 -3.83 -10.07
C TYR A 62 -7.44 -3.81 -11.18
N LYS A 63 -6.50 -2.85 -11.19
CA LYS A 63 -5.42 -2.82 -12.18
C LYS A 63 -4.34 -3.85 -11.86
N THR A 64 -3.99 -3.99 -10.58
CA THR A 64 -2.96 -4.95 -10.12
C THR A 64 -3.55 -6.26 -9.57
N GLY A 65 -4.83 -6.26 -9.20
CA GLY A 65 -5.50 -7.38 -8.55
C GLY A 65 -5.14 -7.55 -7.06
N LEU A 66 -4.55 -6.53 -6.44
CA LEU A 66 -4.12 -6.54 -5.04
C LEU A 66 -5.13 -5.84 -4.12
N CYS A 67 -5.09 -6.20 -2.83
CA CYS A 67 -5.85 -5.52 -1.79
C CYS A 67 -4.94 -4.50 -1.09
N GLU A 68 -5.31 -3.23 -1.10
CA GLU A 68 -4.56 -2.11 -0.55
C GLU A 68 -5.31 -1.44 0.60
N GLU A 69 -4.58 -0.81 1.53
CA GLU A 69 -5.20 0.08 2.49
C GLU A 69 -5.79 1.29 1.75
N PRO A 70 -7.00 1.76 2.09
CA PRO A 70 -7.59 2.91 1.43
C PRO A 70 -6.74 4.15 1.75
N ASP A 71 -6.12 4.74 0.74
CA ASP A 71 -5.44 6.02 0.87
C ASP A 71 -6.46 7.09 1.32
N TYR A 72 -6.24 7.62 2.52
CA TYR A 72 -7.06 8.70 3.10
C TYR A 72 -6.80 10.06 2.44
N ASP A 73 -5.83 10.14 1.51
CA ASP A 73 -5.35 11.38 0.91
C ASP A 73 -6.26 11.94 -0.21
N ASP A 74 -7.32 11.22 -0.61
CA ASP A 74 -8.35 11.74 -1.54
C ASP A 74 -9.41 12.62 -0.84
N ALA A 75 -9.41 12.69 0.50
CA ALA A 75 -10.27 13.61 1.25
C ALA A 75 -9.77 15.06 1.20
N THR A 76 -8.52 15.29 0.80
CA THR A 76 -7.89 16.62 0.79
C THR A 76 -8.06 17.38 -0.53
N GLU A 77 -8.34 16.71 -1.66
CA GLU A 77 -8.52 17.42 -2.94
C GLU A 77 -9.90 18.10 -3.09
N ASN A 78 -10.89 17.72 -2.28
CA ASN A 78 -12.23 18.29 -2.31
C ASN A 78 -12.54 19.23 -1.13
N CYS A 79 -11.58 19.47 -0.23
CA CYS A 79 -11.78 20.35 0.93
C CYS A 79 -11.98 21.82 0.53
N PHE A 80 -11.47 22.22 -0.64
CA PHE A 80 -11.73 23.54 -1.22
C PHE A 80 -12.58 23.37 -2.47
N SER A 81 -13.89 23.24 -2.27
CA SER A 81 -14.82 23.30 -3.39
C SER A 81 -14.51 24.53 -4.24
N PHE A 82 -14.59 24.41 -5.57
CA PHE A 82 -14.24 25.49 -6.50
C PHE A 82 -14.99 26.81 -6.16
N TRP A 83 -16.20 26.68 -5.62
CA TRP A 83 -17.01 27.77 -5.09
C TRP A 83 -16.41 28.43 -3.84
N MET A 84 -15.84 27.66 -2.90
CA MET A 84 -15.14 28.24 -1.74
C MET A 84 -13.91 29.04 -2.16
N VAL A 85 -13.14 28.56 -3.13
CA VAL A 85 -11.97 29.31 -3.66
C VAL A 85 -12.42 30.60 -4.35
N LEU A 86 -13.47 30.54 -5.17
CA LEU A 86 -14.04 31.71 -5.83
C LEU A 86 -14.54 32.76 -4.82
N LEU A 87 -15.22 32.34 -3.75
CA LEU A 87 -15.71 33.24 -2.71
C LEU A 87 -14.57 33.94 -1.96
N LEU A 88 -13.48 33.22 -1.66
CA LEU A 88 -12.30 33.81 -1.01
C LEU A 88 -11.64 34.86 -1.92
N VAL A 89 -11.43 34.53 -3.21
CA VAL A 89 -10.85 35.46 -4.18
C VAL A 89 -11.75 36.68 -4.37
N LEU A 90 -13.07 36.49 -4.50
CA LEU A 90 -14.04 37.58 -4.61
C LEU A 90 -14.03 38.47 -3.36
N SER A 91 -13.90 37.91 -2.16
CA SER A 91 -13.76 38.71 -0.94
C SER A 91 -12.48 39.54 -0.95
N ALA A 92 -11.34 38.97 -1.37
CA ALA A 92 -10.08 39.70 -1.47
C ALA A 92 -10.13 40.83 -2.51
N TYR A 93 -10.87 40.65 -3.61
CA TYR A 93 -11.14 41.71 -4.59
C TYR A 93 -12.11 42.79 -4.10
N LEU A 94 -12.99 42.48 -3.15
CA LEU A 94 -13.91 43.45 -2.55
C LEU A 94 -13.28 44.27 -1.41
N PHE A 95 -12.18 43.78 -0.83
CA PHE A 95 -11.43 44.45 0.23
C PHE A 95 -10.15 45.16 -0.26
N ASN A 96 -9.93 45.23 -1.58
CA ASN A 96 -8.86 46.00 -2.24
C ASN A 96 -9.45 47.06 -3.17
#